data_AF-A0A210QR56-F1
#
_entry.id   AF-A0A210QR56-F1
#
_cell.length_a   1.000
_cell.length_b   1.000
_cell.length_c   1.000
_cell.angle_alpha   90.00
_cell.angle_beta   90.00
_cell.angle_gamma   90.00
#
_symmetry.space_group_name_H-M   'P 1'
#
loop_
_entity.id
_entity.type
_entity.pdbx_description
1 polymer ?
#
loop_
_entity_poly.entity_id
_entity_poly.type
_entity_poly.pdbx_seq_one_letter_code
_entity_poly.pdbx_strand_id
1 'polypeptide(L)'
;MELLDDSETEIFFRVLEKSISEQNDITLPQEVFTPLEMNIHRGPMAFKELIGYFKDPSIAKRQLIITRILPNGDSELAEDTGGVWRDLLTEFWCEFYDRCTMGRSAKVPCLRHDFGEMEWRSAGRILLHGYKFVKYWHVQLAHSFAMHCIDSKEDVLPSDLLQDFHNYVSIPDKEVFQKAVEDFDSVDMEDLLEALDMHNGKCSPTQENIKSILLEMAHKEIIQTPMFVCNCWKQVFNEMDITTSILDEIYSALNLSNKKVVGILSFPDDMDAHSTTVAMHLKRYVKSLDKQKLGLFMRYCTGSDLLTIDKITVEFTVFARPATTSSCSHMCMHATVVQNIRKLHGFPNRI
;
A
#
# COMPACT_ATOMS: atom_id res chain seq x y z
N MET A 1 3.26 8.59 32.36
CA MET A 1 2.42 9.57 31.65
C MET A 1 3.25 10.84 31.55
N GLU A 2 4.17 10.84 30.59
CA GLU A 2 4.90 12.02 30.15
C GLU A 2 4.68 12.04 28.64
N LEU A 3 4.05 13.11 28.18
CA LEU A 3 3.78 13.39 26.78
C LEU A 3 5.13 13.75 26.14
N LEU A 4 5.61 12.90 25.24
CA LEU A 4 6.71 13.28 24.35
C LEU A 4 6.19 14.38 23.43
N ASP A 5 6.95 15.46 23.40
CA ASP A 5 6.65 16.76 22.81
C ASP A 5 6.71 16.66 21.27
N ASP A 6 5.61 17.04 20.59
CA ASP A 6 5.49 17.13 19.13
C ASP A 6 6.56 18.07 18.50
N SER A 7 7.29 18.83 19.32
CA SER A 7 8.35 19.74 18.88
C SER A 7 9.62 19.03 18.36
N GLU A 8 9.99 17.84 18.87
CA GLU A 8 11.25 17.19 18.47
C GLU A 8 11.18 16.56 17.06
N THR A 9 10.01 16.02 16.69
CA THR A 9 9.73 15.49 15.36
C THR A 9 9.70 16.61 14.31
N GLU A 10 9.11 17.76 14.65
CA GLU A 10 9.09 18.93 13.77
C GLU A 10 10.48 19.57 13.62
N ILE A 11 11.33 19.48 14.64
CA ILE A 11 12.74 19.92 14.58
C ILE A 11 13.55 19.01 13.65
N PHE A 12 13.34 17.69 13.63
CA PHE A 12 14.05 16.79 12.72
C PHE A 12 13.70 17.06 11.24
N PHE A 13 12.41 17.27 10.93
CA PHE A 13 11.98 17.62 9.57
C PHE A 13 12.44 19.01 9.15
N ARG A 14 12.45 19.99 10.06
CA ARG A 14 13.03 21.32 9.79
C ARG A 14 14.53 21.26 9.64
N VAL A 15 15.26 20.40 10.35
CA VAL A 15 16.72 20.22 10.15
C VAL A 15 17.00 19.61 8.77
N LEU A 16 16.16 18.70 8.27
CA LEU A 16 16.24 18.19 6.89
C LEU A 16 15.93 19.28 5.85
N GLU A 17 14.85 20.05 6.03
CA GLU A 17 14.49 21.16 5.11
C GLU A 17 15.48 22.34 5.18
N LYS A 18 16.09 22.59 6.34
CA LYS A 18 17.08 23.66 6.58
C LYS A 18 18.46 23.24 6.09
N SER A 19 18.80 21.95 6.15
CA SER A 19 19.96 21.39 5.45
C SER A 19 19.82 21.53 3.93
N ILE A 20 18.59 21.47 3.40
CA ILE A 20 18.28 21.68 1.98
C ILE A 20 18.26 23.17 1.59
N SER A 21 17.91 24.08 2.50
CA SER A 21 17.79 25.52 2.20
C SER A 21 19.00 26.39 2.58
N GLU A 22 19.87 25.96 3.50
CA GLU A 22 21.06 26.71 3.92
C GLU A 22 22.36 26.33 3.18
N GLN A 23 22.27 25.52 2.11
CA GLN A 23 23.39 25.26 1.19
C GLN A 23 23.37 26.11 -0.09
N ASN A 24 22.75 27.29 -0.05
CA ASN A 24 22.72 28.24 -1.17
C ASN A 24 23.84 29.29 -1.16
N ASP A 25 25.04 28.93 -0.70
CA ASP A 25 26.27 29.65 -1.12
C ASP A 25 27.55 28.79 -1.09
N ILE A 26 27.38 27.48 -1.27
CA ILE A 26 28.45 26.59 -1.72
C ILE A 26 27.80 25.76 -2.82
N THR A 27 28.25 25.92 -4.07
CA THR A 27 27.82 25.10 -5.21
C THR A 27 28.22 23.64 -4.96
N LEU A 28 27.43 22.94 -4.16
CA LEU A 28 27.38 21.49 -4.13
C LEU A 28 26.65 21.07 -5.41
N PRO A 29 27.13 20.05 -6.13
CA PRO A 29 26.44 19.59 -7.33
C PRO A 29 25.03 19.15 -6.93
N GLN A 30 24.01 19.88 -7.40
CA GLN A 30 22.64 19.37 -7.47
C GLN A 30 22.73 17.98 -8.12
N GLU A 31 22.28 16.93 -7.44
CA GLU A 31 22.16 15.62 -8.07
C GLU A 31 21.19 15.77 -9.25
N VAL A 32 21.73 15.84 -10.45
CA VAL A 32 20.94 15.93 -11.68
C VAL A 32 20.34 14.55 -11.90
N PHE A 33 19.13 14.34 -11.40
CA PHE A 33 18.34 13.16 -11.74
C PHE A 33 18.14 13.17 -13.24
N THR A 34 18.62 12.13 -13.90
CA THR A 34 18.44 11.99 -15.34
C THR A 34 17.04 11.45 -15.58
N PRO A 35 16.23 12.11 -16.43
CA PRO A 35 14.88 11.65 -16.68
C PRO A 35 14.89 10.30 -17.40
N LEU A 36 13.97 9.43 -17.03
CA LEU A 36 13.69 8.16 -17.69
C LEU A 36 12.23 8.13 -18.12
N GLU A 37 12.02 8.08 -19.43
CA GLU A 37 10.70 7.89 -20.00
C GLU A 37 10.30 6.42 -19.92
N MET A 38 9.14 6.15 -19.32
CA MET A 38 8.55 4.83 -19.22
C MET A 38 7.19 4.82 -19.90
N ASN A 39 7.08 4.04 -20.97
CA ASN A 39 5.79 3.71 -21.58
C ASN A 39 5.31 2.40 -20.99
N ILE A 40 4.18 2.43 -20.29
CA ILE A 40 3.66 1.27 -19.58
C ILE A 40 2.19 1.08 -19.93
N HIS A 41 1.84 -0.09 -20.44
CA HIS A 41 0.49 -0.45 -20.83
C HIS A 41 -0.42 -0.64 -19.61
N ARG A 42 -1.70 -0.30 -19.76
CA ARG A 42 -2.75 -0.61 -18.78
C ARG A 42 -3.02 -2.12 -18.75
N GLY A 43 -3.30 -2.63 -17.55
CA GLY A 43 -3.69 -4.02 -17.33
C GLY A 43 -2.51 -4.98 -17.15
N PRO A 44 -2.68 -6.28 -17.46
CA PRO A 44 -1.76 -7.35 -17.07
C PRO A 44 -0.30 -7.20 -17.53
N MET A 45 -0.04 -6.35 -18.53
CA MET A 45 1.32 -6.07 -19.04
C MET A 45 2.11 -5.13 -18.13
N ALA A 46 1.44 -4.21 -17.42
CA ALA A 46 2.08 -3.24 -16.53
C ALA A 46 3.05 -3.91 -15.54
N PHE A 47 2.63 -5.06 -15.01
CA PHE A 47 3.41 -5.86 -14.08
C PHE A 47 4.79 -6.27 -14.64
N LYS A 48 4.81 -6.81 -15.86
CA LYS A 48 6.06 -7.28 -16.49
C LYS A 48 6.94 -6.11 -16.93
N GLU A 49 6.33 -5.06 -17.46
CA GLU A 49 7.04 -3.88 -17.95
C GLU A 49 7.72 -3.14 -16.80
N LEU A 50 7.00 -2.95 -15.68
CA LEU A 50 7.56 -2.27 -14.52
C LEU A 50 8.72 -3.06 -13.90
N ILE A 51 8.59 -4.40 -13.78
CA ILE A 51 9.74 -5.25 -13.41
C ILE A 51 10.90 -5.02 -14.39
N GLY A 52 10.63 -5.01 -15.69
CA GLY A 52 11.62 -4.81 -16.74
C GLY A 52 12.42 -3.52 -16.59
N TYR A 53 11.76 -2.38 -16.39
CA TYR A 53 12.43 -1.10 -16.15
C TYR A 53 13.28 -1.13 -14.86
N PHE A 54 12.76 -1.75 -13.80
CA PHE A 54 13.44 -1.81 -12.50
C PHE A 54 14.54 -2.87 -12.37
N LYS A 55 14.82 -3.62 -13.45
CA LYS A 55 16.00 -4.50 -13.53
C LYS A 55 17.29 -3.70 -13.43
N ASP A 56 17.34 -2.51 -14.04
CA ASP A 56 18.47 -1.59 -13.93
C ASP A 56 18.47 -0.90 -12.55
N PRO A 57 19.48 -1.15 -11.68
CA PRO A 57 19.57 -0.48 -10.39
C PRO A 57 19.70 1.05 -10.48
N SER A 58 20.17 1.58 -11.62
CA SER A 58 20.34 3.02 -11.82
C SER A 58 19.02 3.80 -11.76
N ILE A 59 17.89 3.12 -11.96
CA ILE A 59 16.54 3.71 -11.91
C ILE A 59 16.25 4.40 -10.58
N ALA A 60 16.85 3.94 -9.48
CA ALA A 60 16.68 4.53 -8.15
C ALA A 60 17.13 6.00 -8.07
N LYS A 61 17.94 6.45 -9.03
CA LYS A 61 18.47 7.82 -9.16
C LYS A 61 17.93 8.54 -10.40
N ARG A 62 16.81 8.09 -10.96
CA ARG A 62 16.18 8.70 -12.15
C ARG A 62 14.90 9.42 -11.75
N GLN A 63 14.56 10.46 -12.49
CA GLN A 63 13.22 11.03 -12.46
C GLN A 63 12.36 10.26 -13.46
N LEU A 64 11.29 9.61 -13.00
CA LEU A 64 10.41 8.84 -13.88
C LEU A 64 9.41 9.77 -14.58
N ILE A 65 9.32 9.64 -15.91
CA ILE A 65 8.29 10.28 -16.72
C ILE A 65 7.41 9.16 -17.27
N ILE A 66 6.19 9.05 -16.74
CA ILE A 66 5.35 7.89 -16.96
C ILE A 66 4.24 8.21 -17.97
N THR A 67 4.20 7.46 -19.06
CA THR A 67 3.09 7.50 -20.02
C THR A 67 2.33 6.18 -19.93
N ARG A 68 1.03 6.25 -19.62
CA ARG A 68 0.15 5.08 -19.61
C ARG A 68 -0.39 4.85 -21.02
N ILE A 69 -0.28 3.61 -21.52
CA ILE A 69 -0.77 3.23 -22.84
C ILE A 69 -2.09 2.46 -22.69
N LEU A 70 -3.15 2.93 -23.33
CA LEU A 70 -4.48 2.35 -23.32
C LEU A 70 -4.54 1.07 -24.18
N PRO A 71 -5.56 0.20 -24.01
CA PRO A 71 -5.70 -1.03 -24.81
C PRO A 71 -5.82 -0.80 -26.32
N ASN A 72 -6.23 0.40 -26.75
CA ASN A 72 -6.30 0.79 -28.15
C ASN A 72 -4.95 1.28 -28.72
N GLY A 73 -3.90 1.36 -27.90
CA GLY A 73 -2.56 1.81 -28.26
C GLY A 73 -2.32 3.31 -28.08
N ASP A 74 -3.35 4.08 -27.70
CA ASP A 74 -3.20 5.52 -27.48
C ASP A 74 -2.58 5.82 -26.12
N SER A 75 -1.85 6.93 -26.03
CA SER A 75 -1.36 7.46 -24.75
C SER A 75 -2.50 8.12 -23.96
N GLU A 76 -2.58 7.80 -22.67
CA GLU A 76 -3.48 8.44 -21.72
C GLU A 76 -3.02 9.89 -21.48
N LEU A 77 -3.97 10.84 -21.55
CA LEU A 77 -3.70 12.24 -21.23
C LEU A 77 -3.71 12.41 -19.72
N ALA A 78 -2.53 12.46 -19.10
CA ALA A 78 -2.37 12.72 -17.68
C ALA A 78 -1.14 13.58 -17.40
N GLU A 79 -1.26 14.51 -16.45
CA GLU A 79 -0.13 15.22 -15.87
C GLU A 79 0.31 14.46 -14.61
N ASP A 80 1.56 13.98 -14.59
CA ASP A 80 2.05 13.24 -13.43
C ASP A 80 2.57 14.19 -12.35
N THR A 81 1.68 14.60 -11.45
CA THR A 81 2.02 15.22 -10.17
C THR A 81 2.21 14.18 -9.05
N GLY A 82 2.42 12.91 -9.41
CA GLY A 82 2.53 11.75 -8.52
C GLY A 82 1.28 10.86 -8.51
N GLY A 83 0.15 11.33 -9.04
CA GLY A 83 -1.09 10.55 -9.15
C GLY A 83 -0.97 9.37 -10.11
N VAL A 84 -0.27 9.56 -11.25
CA VAL A 84 -0.06 8.50 -12.24
C VAL A 84 0.87 7.43 -11.66
N TRP A 85 1.93 7.86 -10.97
CA TRP A 85 2.84 6.91 -10.32
C TRP A 85 2.15 6.08 -9.23
N ARG A 86 1.34 6.71 -8.37
CA ARG A 86 0.56 5.99 -7.35
C ARG A 86 -0.42 4.98 -7.96
N ASP A 87 -1.12 5.36 -9.02
CA ASP A 87 -2.07 4.46 -9.70
C ASP A 87 -1.38 3.27 -10.37
N LEU A 88 -0.21 3.50 -10.99
CA LEU A 88 0.60 2.42 -11.51
C LEU A 88 1.14 1.51 -10.40
N LEU A 89 1.56 2.05 -9.26
CA LEU A 89 1.97 1.25 -8.11
C LEU A 89 0.80 0.41 -7.59
N THR A 90 -0.36 1.00 -7.36
CA THR A 90 -1.54 0.23 -6.93
C THR A 90 -1.87 -0.89 -7.92
N GLU A 91 -1.81 -0.63 -9.24
CA GLU A 91 -2.01 -1.66 -10.26
C GLU A 91 -0.96 -2.78 -10.20
N PHE A 92 0.32 -2.41 -10.11
CA PHE A 92 1.42 -3.35 -10.03
C PHE A 92 1.29 -4.28 -8.82
N TRP A 93 0.95 -3.72 -7.66
CA TRP A 93 0.95 -4.47 -6.42
C TRP A 93 -0.29 -5.30 -6.19
N CYS A 94 -1.45 -4.89 -6.70
CA CYS A 94 -2.59 -5.80 -6.83
C CYS A 94 -2.17 -7.06 -7.60
N GLU A 95 -1.51 -6.90 -8.76
CA GLU A 95 -1.06 -8.04 -9.55
C GLU A 95 0.08 -8.83 -8.85
N PHE A 96 0.98 -8.15 -8.13
CA PHE A 96 2.03 -8.80 -7.35
C PHE A 96 1.42 -9.69 -6.26
N TYR A 97 0.41 -9.22 -5.54
CA TYR A 97 -0.23 -10.04 -4.51
C TYR A 97 -0.91 -11.28 -5.09
N ASP A 98 -1.53 -11.15 -6.26
CA ASP A 98 -2.22 -12.27 -6.91
C ASP A 98 -1.24 -13.29 -7.50
N ARG A 99 -0.09 -12.84 -8.03
CA ARG A 99 0.86 -13.68 -8.77
C ARG A 99 2.05 -14.16 -7.95
N CYS A 100 2.48 -13.40 -6.97
CA CYS A 100 3.77 -13.55 -6.31
C CYS A 100 3.65 -13.73 -4.80
N THR A 101 2.44 -13.83 -4.25
CA THR A 101 2.26 -14.02 -2.80
C THR A 101 1.23 -15.10 -2.47
N MET A 102 1.34 -15.66 -1.28
CA MET A 102 0.35 -16.53 -0.65
C MET A 102 -0.23 -15.84 0.58
N GLY A 103 -1.33 -16.40 1.08
CA GLY A 103 -2.01 -15.92 2.27
C GLY A 103 -3.18 -14.97 1.99
N ARG A 104 -3.93 -14.67 3.05
CA ARG A 104 -5.16 -13.86 2.98
C ARG A 104 -4.87 -12.37 3.21
N SER A 105 -4.97 -11.94 4.46
CA SER A 105 -4.81 -10.54 4.89
C SER A 105 -3.35 -10.16 5.10
N ALA A 106 -2.52 -11.12 5.53
CA ALA A 106 -1.07 -11.03 5.52
C ALA A 106 -0.57 -11.81 4.30
N LYS A 107 0.05 -11.08 3.37
CA LYS A 107 0.61 -11.60 2.13
C LYS A 107 2.08 -11.90 2.31
N VAL A 108 2.52 -13.08 1.90
CA VAL A 108 3.91 -13.49 1.97
C VAL A 108 4.39 -13.88 0.58
N PRO A 109 5.54 -13.36 0.09
CA PRO A 109 6.04 -13.75 -1.22
C PRO A 109 6.21 -15.27 -1.37
N CYS A 110 5.77 -15.82 -2.49
CA CYS A 110 5.97 -17.22 -2.83
C CYS A 110 6.91 -17.34 -4.03
N LEU A 111 7.77 -18.35 -4.00
CA LEU A 111 8.74 -18.58 -5.07
C LEU A 111 8.02 -18.92 -6.37
N ARG A 112 8.55 -18.37 -7.46
CA ARG A 112 8.09 -18.66 -8.82
C ARG A 112 9.25 -19.17 -9.65
N HIS A 113 8.95 -20.09 -10.56
CA HIS A 113 9.94 -20.66 -11.46
C HIS A 113 10.46 -19.64 -12.49
N ASP A 114 9.69 -18.59 -12.80
CA ASP A 114 10.03 -17.56 -13.78
C ASP A 114 10.64 -16.30 -13.14
N PHE A 115 10.80 -16.25 -11.81
CA PHE A 115 11.42 -15.13 -11.09
C PHE A 115 12.76 -15.56 -10.50
N GLY A 116 13.84 -15.01 -11.04
CA GLY A 116 15.16 -15.08 -10.46
C GLY A 116 15.43 -13.92 -9.50
N GLU A 117 16.67 -13.83 -9.07
CA GLU A 117 17.15 -12.78 -8.16
C GLU A 117 16.89 -11.36 -8.71
N MET A 118 17.06 -11.17 -10.02
CA MET A 118 16.89 -9.86 -10.65
C MET A 118 15.44 -9.38 -10.60
N GLU A 119 14.47 -10.26 -10.86
CA GLU A 119 13.04 -9.95 -10.78
C GLU A 119 12.64 -9.59 -9.34
N TRP A 120 13.10 -10.37 -8.35
CA TRP A 120 12.80 -10.08 -6.95
C TRP A 120 13.45 -8.79 -6.47
N ARG A 121 14.70 -8.51 -6.83
CA ARG A 121 15.35 -7.20 -6.56
C ARG A 121 14.60 -6.06 -7.23
N SER A 122 14.05 -6.27 -8.44
CA SER A 122 13.26 -5.25 -9.14
C SER A 122 11.99 -4.91 -8.36
N ALA A 123 11.26 -5.91 -7.85
CA ALA A 123 10.10 -5.69 -6.98
C ALA A 123 10.48 -4.91 -5.70
N GLY A 124 11.61 -5.26 -5.06
CA GLY A 124 12.13 -4.50 -3.93
C GLY A 124 12.45 -3.04 -4.30
N ARG A 125 13.05 -2.79 -5.46
CA ARG A 125 13.34 -1.42 -5.92
C ARG A 125 12.07 -0.62 -6.22
N ILE A 126 11.04 -1.25 -6.77
CA ILE A 126 9.73 -0.63 -7.01
C ILE A 126 9.13 -0.17 -5.67
N LEU A 127 9.15 -1.03 -4.64
CA LEU A 127 8.67 -0.69 -3.30
C LEU A 127 9.46 0.49 -2.72
N LEU A 128 10.78 0.40 -2.75
CA LEU A 128 11.66 1.46 -2.24
C LEU A 128 11.44 2.80 -2.97
N HIS A 129 11.31 2.77 -4.29
CA HIS A 129 11.06 3.96 -5.09
C HIS A 129 9.67 4.54 -4.81
N GLY A 130 8.64 3.70 -4.70
CA GLY A 130 7.29 4.12 -4.31
C GLY A 130 7.28 4.83 -2.96
N TYR A 131 8.00 4.29 -1.98
CA TYR A 131 8.09 4.89 -0.66
C TYR A 131 8.85 6.22 -0.67
N LYS A 132 10.00 6.30 -1.34
CA LYS A 132 10.80 7.54 -1.42
C LYS A 132 10.05 8.69 -2.06
N PHE A 133 9.38 8.45 -3.18
CA PHE A 133 8.84 9.53 -4.02
C PHE A 133 7.36 9.85 -3.77
N VAL A 134 6.55 8.86 -3.40
CA VAL A 134 5.09 9.05 -3.21
C VAL A 134 4.56 8.42 -1.92
N LYS A 135 5.46 8.12 -0.97
CA LYS A 135 5.14 7.55 0.36
C LYS A 135 4.29 6.27 0.28
N TYR A 136 4.42 5.53 -0.81
CA TYR A 136 3.69 4.29 -1.04
C TYR A 136 4.48 3.11 -0.44
N TRP A 137 3.88 2.34 0.48
CA TRP A 137 4.47 1.11 1.03
C TRP A 137 3.40 0.02 1.26
N HIS A 138 3.73 -1.23 0.93
CA HIS A 138 2.79 -2.36 0.98
C HIS A 138 2.46 -2.83 2.39
N VAL A 139 1.34 -2.33 2.93
CA VAL A 139 0.86 -2.73 4.27
C VAL A 139 0.17 -4.10 4.32
N GLN A 140 -0.03 -4.78 3.19
CA GLN A 140 -0.55 -6.15 3.19
C GLN A 140 0.55 -7.20 3.27
N LEU A 141 1.81 -6.85 3.04
CA LEU A 141 2.91 -7.78 3.31
C LEU A 141 2.91 -8.10 4.80
N ALA A 142 3.07 -9.38 5.15
CA ALA A 142 3.18 -9.81 6.53
C ALA A 142 4.24 -8.97 7.26
N HIS A 143 3.88 -8.42 8.41
CA HIS A 143 4.70 -7.41 9.07
C HIS A 143 6.06 -7.99 9.50
N SER A 144 6.04 -9.21 10.04
CA SER A 144 7.20 -10.01 10.41
C SER A 144 8.14 -10.27 9.23
N PHE A 145 7.59 -10.50 8.03
CA PHE A 145 8.38 -10.65 6.81
C PHE A 145 9.02 -9.32 6.39
N ALA A 146 8.28 -8.22 6.45
CA ALA A 146 8.79 -6.89 6.11
C ALA A 146 9.89 -6.46 7.09
N MET A 147 9.72 -6.71 8.40
CA MET A 147 10.77 -6.51 9.41
C MET A 147 12.03 -7.29 9.06
N HIS A 148 11.90 -8.55 8.62
CA HIS A 148 13.07 -9.31 8.17
C HIS A 148 13.68 -8.75 6.90
N CYS A 149 12.95 -8.04 6.03
CA CYS A 149 13.52 -7.48 4.79
C CYS A 149 14.33 -6.21 5.03
N ILE A 150 13.96 -5.41 6.03
CA ILE A 150 14.81 -4.33 6.53
C ILE A 150 15.85 -4.97 7.46
N ASP A 151 17.09 -4.51 7.48
CA ASP A 151 18.13 -5.14 8.32
C ASP A 151 17.93 -4.74 9.80
N SER A 152 16.78 -5.12 10.39
CA SER A 152 16.46 -4.81 11.77
C SER A 152 17.39 -5.59 12.68
N LYS A 153 18.03 -4.88 13.60
CA LYS A 153 18.80 -5.50 14.71
C LYS A 153 17.89 -6.11 15.77
N GLU A 154 16.58 -6.00 15.59
CA GLU A 154 15.55 -6.46 16.51
C GLU A 154 14.89 -7.72 15.97
N ASP A 155 14.66 -8.68 16.87
CA ASP A 155 13.95 -9.92 16.57
C ASP A 155 12.44 -9.69 16.53
N VAL A 156 11.76 -10.36 15.61
CA VAL A 156 10.29 -10.36 15.55
C VAL A 156 9.73 -11.02 16.81
N LEU A 157 8.79 -10.35 17.47
CA LEU A 157 8.10 -10.93 18.64
C LEU A 157 7.27 -12.16 18.24
N PRO A 158 7.29 -13.25 19.03
CA PRO A 158 6.48 -14.43 18.75
C PRO A 158 4.97 -14.14 18.61
N SER A 159 4.46 -13.15 19.35
CA SER A 159 3.06 -12.72 19.24
C SER A 159 2.74 -12.14 17.87
N ASP A 160 3.64 -11.34 17.31
CA ASP A 160 3.45 -10.65 16.04
C ASP A 160 3.54 -11.64 14.89
N LEU A 161 4.50 -12.56 14.97
CA LEU A 161 4.66 -13.66 14.04
C LEU A 161 3.40 -14.56 14.00
N LEU A 162 2.86 -14.90 15.18
CA LEU A 162 1.63 -15.70 15.27
C LEU A 162 0.42 -14.91 14.74
N GLN A 163 0.36 -13.60 14.98
CA GLN A 163 -0.70 -12.74 14.45
C GLN A 163 -0.65 -12.65 12.93
N ASP A 164 0.54 -12.53 12.33
CA ASP A 164 0.71 -12.60 10.88
C ASP A 164 0.30 -13.97 10.33
N PHE A 165 0.64 -15.05 11.01
CA PHE A 165 0.23 -16.40 10.60
C PHE A 165 -1.29 -16.57 10.63
N HIS A 166 -1.97 -16.12 11.68
CA HIS A 166 -3.44 -16.08 11.71
C HIS A 166 -4.04 -15.23 10.57
N ASN A 167 -3.34 -14.19 10.13
CA ASN A 167 -3.78 -13.35 9.02
C ASN A 167 -3.41 -13.92 7.65
N TYR A 168 -2.50 -14.89 7.59
CA TYR A 168 -2.06 -15.62 6.42
C TYR A 168 -3.02 -16.77 6.09
N VAL A 169 -3.41 -17.58 7.08
CA VAL A 169 -4.26 -18.76 6.90
C VAL A 169 -5.72 -18.45 6.60
N SER A 170 -6.50 -19.48 6.28
CA SER A 170 -7.94 -19.34 6.02
C SER A 170 -8.70 -18.88 7.28
N ILE A 171 -9.93 -18.37 7.12
CA ILE A 171 -10.76 -17.97 8.28
C ILE A 171 -11.06 -19.19 9.18
N PRO A 172 -11.50 -20.34 8.65
CA PRO A 172 -11.70 -21.54 9.46
C PRO A 172 -10.44 -21.97 10.22
N ASP A 173 -9.29 -22.09 9.55
CA ASP A 173 -8.05 -22.51 10.21
C ASP A 173 -7.65 -21.53 11.31
N LYS A 174 -7.79 -20.23 11.04
CA LYS A 174 -7.54 -19.19 12.05
C LYS A 174 -8.39 -19.43 13.30
N GLU A 175 -9.70 -19.61 13.13
CA GLU A 175 -10.65 -19.78 14.23
C GLU A 175 -10.33 -21.05 15.04
N VAL A 176 -10.04 -22.16 14.36
CA VAL A 176 -9.65 -23.43 14.99
C VAL A 176 -8.33 -23.29 15.75
N PHE A 177 -7.31 -22.66 15.16
CA PHE A 177 -6.03 -22.43 15.83
C PHE A 177 -6.15 -21.51 17.05
N GLN A 178 -6.92 -20.43 16.96
CA GLN A 178 -7.15 -19.53 18.09
C GLN A 178 -7.86 -20.27 19.23
N LYS A 179 -8.91 -21.03 18.90
CA LYS A 179 -9.62 -21.85 19.88
C LYS A 179 -8.73 -22.92 20.51
N ALA A 180 -7.89 -23.60 19.73
CA ALA A 180 -6.96 -24.61 20.25
C ALA A 180 -5.94 -24.02 21.25
N VAL A 181 -5.51 -22.77 21.04
CA VAL A 181 -4.60 -22.07 21.97
C VAL A 181 -5.31 -21.58 23.23
N GLU A 182 -6.57 -21.16 23.12
CA GLU A 182 -7.35 -20.61 24.23
C GLU A 182 -7.98 -21.70 25.11
N ASP A 183 -8.57 -22.73 24.50
CA ASP A 183 -9.31 -23.81 25.13
C ASP A 183 -9.23 -25.09 24.29
N PHE A 184 -8.10 -25.79 24.44
CA PHE A 184 -7.76 -26.98 23.66
C PHE A 184 -8.81 -28.09 23.75
N ASP A 185 -9.35 -28.34 24.95
CA ASP A 185 -10.27 -29.45 25.21
C ASP A 185 -11.63 -29.29 24.52
N SER A 186 -12.01 -28.06 24.14
CA SER A 186 -13.26 -27.79 23.43
C SER A 186 -13.12 -27.73 21.92
N VAL A 187 -11.90 -27.81 21.39
CA VAL A 187 -11.64 -27.74 19.95
C VAL A 187 -12.09 -29.02 19.25
N ASP A 188 -12.57 -28.89 18.01
CA ASP A 188 -12.79 -30.07 17.19
C ASP A 188 -11.42 -30.59 16.72
N MET A 189 -11.09 -31.81 17.16
CA MET A 189 -9.78 -32.40 16.87
C MET A 189 -9.63 -32.81 15.41
N GLU A 190 -10.73 -33.13 14.70
CA GLU A 190 -10.68 -33.46 13.27
C GLU A 190 -10.35 -32.20 12.47
N ASP A 191 -11.06 -31.10 12.75
CA ASP A 191 -10.79 -29.79 12.14
C ASP A 191 -9.37 -29.29 12.44
N LEU A 192 -8.90 -29.46 13.69
CA LEU A 192 -7.55 -29.06 14.08
C LEU A 192 -6.48 -29.85 13.32
N LEU A 193 -6.64 -31.17 13.21
CA LEU A 193 -5.68 -32.01 12.50
C LEU A 193 -5.68 -31.70 10.99
N GLU A 194 -6.85 -31.50 10.39
CA GLU A 194 -6.95 -31.07 8.99
C GLU A 194 -6.23 -29.73 8.76
N ALA A 195 -6.47 -28.73 9.61
CA ALA A 195 -5.83 -27.42 9.52
C ALA A 195 -4.30 -27.50 9.70
N LEU A 196 -3.81 -28.34 10.62
CA LEU A 196 -2.36 -28.55 10.81
C LEU A 196 -1.72 -29.26 9.61
N ASP A 197 -2.38 -30.27 9.06
CA ASP A 197 -1.90 -31.05 7.91
C ASP A 197 -1.76 -30.18 6.65
N MET A 198 -2.67 -29.23 6.44
CA MET A 198 -2.62 -28.25 5.33
C MET A 198 -1.31 -27.43 5.29
N HIS A 199 -0.62 -27.31 6.42
CA HIS A 199 0.64 -26.58 6.56
C HIS A 199 1.85 -27.51 6.84
N ASN A 200 1.67 -28.81 6.63
CA ASN A 200 2.64 -29.89 6.88
C ASN A 200 3.04 -30.02 8.36
N GLY A 201 2.10 -29.84 9.29
CA GLY A 201 2.31 -30.16 10.70
C GLY A 201 2.52 -31.67 10.88
N LYS A 202 3.71 -32.09 11.33
CA LYS A 202 4.03 -33.52 11.53
C LYS A 202 4.00 -33.96 13.00
N CYS A 203 3.44 -33.12 13.87
CA CYS A 203 3.44 -33.30 15.32
C CYS A 203 2.00 -33.46 15.81
N SER A 204 1.78 -34.40 16.73
CA SER A 204 0.47 -34.54 17.38
C SER A 204 0.24 -33.38 18.36
N PRO A 205 -0.83 -32.58 18.18
CA PRO A 205 -1.09 -31.43 19.03
C PRO A 205 -1.57 -31.86 20.42
N THR A 206 -1.13 -31.14 21.44
CA THR A 206 -1.58 -31.20 22.84
C THR A 206 -1.76 -29.78 23.36
N GLN A 207 -2.45 -29.63 24.49
CA GLN A 207 -2.65 -28.34 25.14
C GLN A 207 -1.31 -27.64 25.46
N GLU A 208 -0.27 -28.39 25.82
CA GLU A 208 1.04 -27.84 26.19
C GLU A 208 1.86 -27.42 24.97
N ASN A 209 1.67 -28.06 23.82
CA ASN A 209 2.56 -27.88 22.67
C ASN A 209 1.93 -27.08 21.50
N ILE A 210 0.60 -26.91 21.46
CA ILE A 210 -0.10 -26.36 20.31
C ILE A 210 0.43 -24.97 19.92
N LYS A 211 0.68 -24.11 20.91
CA LYS A 211 1.25 -22.78 20.66
C LYS A 211 2.64 -22.84 20.03
N SER A 212 3.48 -23.79 20.46
CA SER A 212 4.81 -24.00 19.87
C SER A 212 4.70 -24.48 18.43
N ILE A 213 3.82 -25.45 18.17
CA ILE A 213 3.56 -25.97 16.82
C ILE A 213 3.16 -24.82 15.88
N LEU A 214 2.21 -23.98 16.30
CA LEU A 214 1.76 -22.86 15.49
C LEU A 214 2.86 -21.82 15.26
N LEU A 215 3.73 -21.56 16.24
CA LEU A 215 4.88 -20.67 16.08
C LEU A 215 5.92 -21.23 15.11
N GLU A 216 6.19 -22.54 15.15
CA GLU A 216 7.09 -23.21 14.21
C GLU A 216 6.53 -23.13 12.78
N MET A 217 5.23 -23.35 12.61
CA MET A 217 4.54 -23.19 11.32
C MET A 217 4.58 -21.74 10.84
N ALA A 218 4.29 -20.77 11.72
CA ALA A 218 4.38 -19.35 11.41
C ALA A 218 5.79 -18.97 10.94
N HIS A 219 6.83 -19.42 11.65
CA HIS A 219 8.21 -19.18 11.26
C HIS A 219 8.54 -19.80 9.90
N LYS A 220 8.10 -21.04 9.66
CA LYS A 220 8.29 -21.72 8.37
C LYS A 220 7.61 -20.96 7.21
N GLU A 221 6.34 -20.62 7.34
CA GLU A 221 5.55 -20.02 6.26
C GLU A 221 5.91 -18.55 6.03
N ILE A 222 6.02 -17.76 7.10
CA ILE A 222 6.20 -16.30 7.01
C ILE A 222 7.66 -15.90 6.81
N ILE A 223 8.62 -16.67 7.33
CA ILE A 223 10.05 -16.29 7.33
C ILE A 223 10.90 -17.23 6.46
N GLN A 224 10.88 -18.54 6.72
CA GLN A 224 11.80 -19.48 6.06
C GLN A 224 11.48 -19.67 4.57
N THR A 225 10.20 -19.86 4.24
CA THR A 225 9.74 -20.09 2.86
C THR A 225 10.07 -18.92 1.92
N PRO A 226 9.81 -17.64 2.28
CA PRO A 226 10.17 -16.50 1.44
C PRO A 226 11.62 -16.03 1.59
N MET A 227 12.49 -16.76 2.29
CA MET A 227 13.84 -16.29 2.66
C MET A 227 14.70 -15.86 1.45
N PHE A 228 14.57 -16.54 0.31
CA PHE A 228 15.28 -16.12 -0.91
C PHE A 228 14.82 -14.72 -1.39
N VAL A 229 13.53 -14.44 -1.35
CA VAL A 229 12.97 -13.12 -1.70
C VAL A 229 13.42 -12.07 -0.67
N CYS A 230 13.35 -12.40 0.62
CA CYS A 230 13.85 -11.56 1.70
C CYS A 230 15.31 -11.13 1.46
N ASN A 231 16.19 -12.08 1.15
CA ASN A 231 17.60 -11.80 0.86
C ASN A 231 17.81 -10.94 -0.40
N CYS A 232 16.93 -11.05 -1.40
CA CYS A 232 16.96 -10.15 -2.55
C CYS A 232 16.56 -8.72 -2.17
N TRP A 233 15.53 -8.57 -1.33
CA TRP A 233 15.02 -7.28 -0.89
C TRP A 233 15.94 -6.58 0.10
N LYS A 234 16.53 -7.32 1.06
CA LYS A 234 17.57 -6.82 1.97
C LYS A 234 18.66 -6.07 1.21
N GLN A 235 19.18 -6.66 0.14
CA GLN A 235 20.23 -6.04 -0.67
C GLN A 235 19.80 -4.72 -1.35
N VAL A 236 18.51 -4.51 -1.56
CA VAL A 236 17.95 -3.24 -2.04
C VAL A 236 17.73 -2.27 -0.88
N PHE A 237 17.31 -2.77 0.28
CA PHE A 237 16.95 -1.97 1.46
C PHE A 237 18.14 -1.62 2.36
N ASN A 238 19.33 -2.20 2.12
CA ASN A 238 20.54 -1.92 2.90
C ASN A 238 20.92 -0.43 2.97
N GLU A 239 20.48 0.39 2.01
CA GLU A 239 20.71 1.83 2.01
C GLU A 239 19.67 2.62 2.81
N MET A 240 18.66 1.94 3.38
CA MET A 240 17.61 2.57 4.16
C MET A 240 17.92 2.54 5.64
N ASP A 241 17.74 3.69 6.29
CA ASP A 241 17.70 3.80 7.74
C ASP A 241 16.25 3.63 8.22
N ILE A 242 15.64 2.48 7.90
CA ILE A 242 14.31 2.10 8.40
C ILE A 242 14.50 1.14 9.56
N THR A 243 14.14 1.59 10.76
CA THR A 243 14.05 0.75 11.96
C THR A 243 12.69 0.05 12.01
N THR A 244 12.55 -0.92 12.91
CA THR A 244 11.27 -1.56 13.26
C THR A 244 10.21 -0.54 13.66
N SER A 245 10.54 0.42 14.53
CA SER A 245 9.63 1.50 14.93
C SER A 245 9.15 2.33 13.74
N ILE A 246 10.04 2.66 12.79
CA ILE A 246 9.66 3.39 11.58
C ILE A 246 8.73 2.51 10.72
N LEU A 247 8.99 1.21 10.62
CA LEU A 247 8.13 0.29 9.88
C LEU A 247 6.72 0.22 10.51
N ASP A 248 6.64 0.14 11.84
CA ASP A 248 5.37 0.18 12.58
C ASP A 248 4.59 1.46 12.28
N GLU A 249 5.27 2.60 12.29
CA GLU A 249 4.69 3.89 11.93
C GLU A 249 4.20 3.92 10.48
N ILE A 250 4.96 3.37 9.54
CA ILE A 250 4.57 3.26 8.12
C ILE A 250 3.28 2.42 8.00
N TYR A 251 3.25 1.23 8.60
CA TYR A 251 2.09 0.34 8.58
C TYR A 251 0.87 1.00 9.23
N SER A 252 1.08 1.64 10.38
CA SER A 252 0.03 2.37 11.08
C SER A 252 -0.50 3.52 10.23
N ALA A 253 0.36 4.37 9.68
CA ALA A 253 -0.02 5.57 8.93
C ALA A 253 -0.79 5.23 7.65
N LEU A 254 -0.25 4.33 6.83
CA LEU A 254 -0.78 4.02 5.51
C LEU A 254 -2.04 3.15 5.53
N ASN A 255 -2.27 2.42 6.63
CA ASN A 255 -3.47 1.60 6.78
C ASN A 255 -4.75 2.46 6.71
N LEU A 256 -5.62 2.09 5.78
CA LEU A 256 -6.91 2.74 5.57
C LEU A 256 -7.90 2.42 6.70
N SER A 257 -8.64 3.45 7.10
CA SER A 257 -9.89 3.30 7.83
C SER A 257 -10.86 4.37 7.40
N ASN A 258 -12.17 4.11 7.50
CA ASN A 258 -13.18 5.09 7.15
C ASN A 258 -13.01 6.38 7.97
N LYS A 259 -12.58 6.28 9.23
CA LYS A 259 -12.28 7.43 10.10
C LYS A 259 -11.16 8.30 9.52
N LYS A 260 -10.05 7.70 9.12
CA LYS A 260 -8.91 8.42 8.54
C LYS A 260 -9.27 9.07 7.21
N VAL A 261 -9.94 8.33 6.31
CA VAL A 261 -10.35 8.86 5.01
C VAL A 261 -11.31 10.05 5.15
N VAL A 262 -12.30 9.96 6.05
CA VAL A 262 -13.19 11.09 6.35
C VAL A 262 -12.42 12.29 6.91
N GLY A 263 -11.38 12.04 7.70
CA GLY A 263 -10.54 13.09 8.31
C GLY A 263 -9.75 13.91 7.29
N ILE A 264 -9.38 13.32 6.15
CA ILE A 264 -8.61 14.01 5.11
C ILE A 264 -9.49 14.67 4.03
N LEU A 265 -10.82 14.49 4.08
CA LEU A 265 -11.74 15.19 3.17
C LEU A 265 -11.82 16.68 3.56
N SER A 266 -11.34 17.55 2.69
CA SER A 266 -11.39 19.00 2.86
C SER A 266 -12.45 19.60 1.95
N PHE A 267 -13.40 20.29 2.59
CA PHE A 267 -14.49 21.00 1.93
C PHE A 267 -14.18 22.49 1.91
N PRO A 268 -14.80 23.29 1.02
CA PRO A 268 -14.68 24.74 1.03
C PRO A 268 -15.21 25.32 2.34
N ASP A 269 -14.63 26.44 2.78
CA ASP A 269 -15.05 27.14 4.00
C ASP A 269 -16.48 27.70 3.85
N ASP A 270 -16.77 28.28 2.68
CA ASP A 270 -18.08 28.82 2.35
C ASP A 270 -18.90 27.80 1.54
N MET A 271 -19.91 27.21 2.19
CA MET A 271 -20.85 26.28 1.56
C MET A 271 -22.28 26.75 1.73
N ASP A 272 -23.08 26.66 0.66
CA ASP A 272 -24.53 26.82 0.76
C ASP A 272 -25.20 25.61 1.45
N ALA A 273 -26.50 25.72 1.74
CA ALA A 273 -27.25 24.67 2.42
C ALA A 273 -27.25 23.34 1.65
N HIS A 274 -27.24 23.41 0.32
CA HIS A 274 -27.22 22.24 -0.54
C HIS A 274 -25.86 21.54 -0.50
N SER A 275 -24.77 22.26 -0.70
CA SER A 275 -23.39 21.78 -0.65
C SER A 275 -23.07 21.18 0.72
N THR A 276 -23.56 21.82 1.80
CA THR A 276 -23.45 21.29 3.17
C THR A 276 -24.13 19.92 3.31
N THR A 277 -25.31 19.75 2.70
CA THR A 277 -26.04 18.48 2.70
C THR A 277 -25.31 17.41 1.88
N VAL A 278 -24.79 17.76 0.69
CA VAL A 278 -24.00 16.86 -0.14
C VAL A 278 -22.71 16.43 0.58
N ALA A 279 -22.02 17.34 1.26
CA ALA A 279 -20.85 17.03 2.09
C ALA A 279 -21.17 16.00 3.18
N MET A 280 -22.31 16.15 3.86
CA MET A 280 -22.76 15.18 4.86
C MET A 280 -23.07 13.80 4.26
N HIS A 281 -23.67 13.76 3.07
CA HIS A 281 -23.91 12.51 2.35
C HIS A 281 -22.60 11.83 1.94
N LEU A 282 -21.62 12.57 1.42
CA LEU A 282 -20.30 12.01 1.09
C LEU A 282 -19.62 11.41 2.34
N LYS A 283 -19.59 12.15 3.45
CA LYS A 283 -19.03 11.65 4.71
C LYS A 283 -19.75 10.37 5.17
N ARG A 284 -21.09 10.31 5.05
CA ARG A 284 -21.87 9.12 5.41
C ARG A 284 -21.57 7.94 4.49
N TYR A 285 -21.47 8.19 3.18
CA TYR A 285 -21.10 7.18 2.19
C TYR A 285 -19.75 6.57 2.52
N VAL A 286 -18.70 7.40 2.69
CA VAL A 286 -17.36 6.92 3.05
C VAL A 286 -17.36 6.15 4.37
N LYS A 287 -18.12 6.59 5.39
CA LYS A 287 -18.28 5.86 6.66
C LYS A 287 -18.92 4.48 6.52
N SER A 288 -19.68 4.24 5.45
CA SER A 288 -20.40 2.99 5.22
C SER A 288 -19.64 1.99 4.33
N LEU A 289 -18.50 2.38 3.75
CA LEU A 289 -17.74 1.52 2.85
C LEU A 289 -17.06 0.37 3.61
N ASP A 290 -17.12 -0.82 3.03
CA ASP A 290 -16.24 -1.93 3.41
C ASP A 290 -14.79 -1.64 2.97
N LYS A 291 -13.84 -2.46 3.45
CA LYS A 291 -12.39 -2.28 3.18
C LYS A 291 -12.08 -2.22 1.68
N GLN A 292 -12.71 -3.08 0.88
CA GLN A 292 -12.46 -3.16 -0.56
C GLN A 292 -12.94 -1.90 -1.28
N LYS A 293 -14.19 -1.49 -1.01
CA LYS A 293 -14.76 -0.28 -1.62
C LYS A 293 -14.07 0.98 -1.14
N LEU A 294 -13.58 1.01 0.10
CA LEU A 294 -12.79 2.13 0.62
C LEU A 294 -11.46 2.27 -0.13
N GLY A 295 -10.77 1.15 -0.42
CA GLY A 295 -9.57 1.16 -1.25
C GLY A 295 -9.84 1.64 -2.68
N LEU A 296 -10.94 1.20 -3.30
CA LEU A 296 -11.36 1.68 -4.62
C LEU A 296 -11.69 3.18 -4.62
N PHE A 297 -12.37 3.67 -3.58
CA PHE A 297 -12.64 5.09 -3.40
C PHE A 297 -11.34 5.91 -3.30
N MET A 298 -10.38 5.43 -2.50
CA MET A 298 -9.08 6.09 -2.36
C MET A 298 -8.30 6.09 -3.67
N ARG A 299 -8.27 4.96 -4.38
CA ARG A 299 -7.59 4.84 -5.68
C ARG A 299 -8.20 5.78 -6.70
N TYR A 300 -9.53 5.84 -6.77
CA TYR A 300 -10.23 6.76 -7.65
C TYR A 300 -9.89 8.23 -7.37
N CYS A 301 -9.87 8.62 -6.09
CA CYS A 301 -9.57 10.00 -5.72
C CYS A 301 -8.09 10.35 -5.93
N THR A 302 -7.16 9.44 -5.62
CA THR A 302 -5.75 9.80 -5.34
C THR A 302 -4.72 9.08 -6.20
N GLY A 303 -5.17 8.08 -6.96
CA GLY A 303 -4.32 7.05 -7.59
C GLY A 303 -3.88 5.96 -6.62
N SER A 304 -4.03 6.12 -5.29
CA SER A 304 -3.53 5.17 -4.30
C SER A 304 -4.67 4.46 -3.57
N ASP A 305 -4.54 3.16 -3.38
CA ASP A 305 -5.38 2.36 -2.46
C ASP A 305 -4.91 2.44 -0.99
N LEU A 306 -3.95 3.33 -0.69
CA LEU A 306 -3.39 3.55 0.65
C LEU A 306 -3.48 5.04 1.05
N LEU A 307 -3.25 5.33 2.33
CA LEU A 307 -3.26 6.71 2.84
C LEU A 307 -1.93 7.44 2.60
N THR A 308 -1.59 7.67 1.33
CA THR A 308 -0.32 8.32 0.93
C THR A 308 -0.40 9.85 0.86
N ILE A 309 -1.56 10.43 1.14
CA ILE A 309 -1.81 11.87 1.09
C ILE A 309 -2.50 12.35 2.37
N ASP A 310 -2.31 13.62 2.68
CA ASP A 310 -2.84 14.31 3.84
C ASP A 310 -4.23 14.92 3.61
N LYS A 311 -4.59 15.20 2.35
CA LYS A 311 -5.79 15.95 2.00
C LYS A 311 -6.41 15.54 0.66
N ILE A 312 -7.72 15.33 0.64
CA ILE A 312 -8.55 15.24 -0.56
C ILE A 312 -9.43 16.49 -0.61
N THR A 313 -9.17 17.37 -1.58
CA THR A 313 -10.01 18.55 -1.81
C THR A 313 -11.33 18.14 -2.47
N VAL A 314 -12.45 18.63 -1.93
CA VAL A 314 -13.79 18.40 -2.46
C VAL A 314 -14.31 19.70 -3.04
N GLU A 315 -14.68 19.69 -4.32
CA GLU A 315 -15.24 20.85 -5.00
C GLU A 315 -16.68 20.56 -5.47
N PHE A 316 -17.56 21.55 -5.27
CA PHE A 316 -18.96 21.47 -5.69
C PHE A 316 -19.12 22.12 -7.06
N THR A 317 -19.47 21.33 -8.08
CA THR A 317 -19.57 21.81 -9.47
C THR A 317 -20.97 21.63 -10.05
N VAL A 318 -21.61 22.73 -10.48
CA VAL A 318 -22.93 22.64 -11.11
C VAL A 318 -22.77 22.09 -12.52
N PHE A 319 -23.22 20.86 -12.75
CA PHE A 319 -23.29 20.31 -14.10
C PHE A 319 -24.46 20.94 -14.86
N ALA A 320 -24.17 21.85 -15.78
CA ALA A 320 -25.13 22.25 -16.80
C ALA A 320 -25.28 21.11 -17.81
N ARG A 321 -26.31 20.27 -17.67
CA ARG A 321 -26.70 19.34 -18.75
C ARG A 321 -27.22 20.16 -19.95
N PRO A 322 -26.93 19.77 -21.20
CA PRO A 322 -27.63 20.32 -22.36
C PRO A 322 -29.15 20.11 -22.19
N ALA A 323 -29.93 21.16 -22.43
CA ALA A 323 -31.36 21.19 -22.23
C ALA A 323 -32.12 20.30 -23.23
N THR A 324 -32.23 18.99 -22.98
CA THR A 324 -33.23 18.12 -23.65
C THR A 324 -33.87 17.05 -22.77
N THR A 325 -33.64 17.03 -21.45
CA THR A 325 -34.42 16.16 -20.56
C THR A 325 -34.71 16.85 -19.23
N SER A 326 -35.97 17.24 -19.05
CA SER A 326 -36.53 17.72 -17.80
C SER A 326 -36.61 16.61 -16.76
N SER A 327 -35.70 16.61 -15.78
CA SER A 327 -35.96 16.21 -14.38
C SER A 327 -34.66 16.25 -13.57
N CYS A 328 -34.69 17.00 -12.47
CA CYS A 328 -33.78 17.00 -11.32
C CYS A 328 -32.30 17.37 -11.57
N SER A 329 -31.95 18.54 -11.05
CA SER A 329 -30.59 19.03 -10.78
C SER A 329 -29.77 17.97 -10.02
N HIS A 330 -28.75 17.40 -10.69
CA HIS A 330 -27.74 16.54 -10.08
C HIS A 330 -26.39 17.18 -10.35
N MET A 331 -25.83 17.84 -9.33
CA MET A 331 -24.41 18.17 -9.26
C MET A 331 -23.67 16.84 -9.00
N CYS A 332 -22.87 16.40 -9.97
CA CYS A 332 -21.93 15.30 -9.75
C CYS A 332 -20.81 15.80 -8.84
N MET A 333 -20.48 15.05 -7.78
CA MET A 333 -19.28 15.31 -7.00
C MET A 333 -18.06 14.96 -7.86
N HIS A 334 -17.24 15.96 -8.15
CA HIS A 334 -15.86 15.75 -8.59
C HIS A 334 -15.01 15.82 -7.32
N ALA A 335 -14.47 14.68 -6.88
CA ALA A 335 -13.33 14.71 -5.97
C ALA A 335 -12.10 15.04 -6.83
N THR A 336 -11.93 16.33 -7.14
CA THR A 336 -10.72 16.80 -7.81
C THR A 336 -9.61 16.81 -6.75
N VAL A 337 -8.62 15.92 -6.87
CA VAL A 337 -7.33 16.18 -6.23
C VAL A 337 -6.73 17.38 -6.95
N VAL A 338 -6.97 18.56 -6.41
CA VAL A 338 -6.28 19.78 -6.84
C VAL A 338 -4.85 19.69 -6.31
N GLN A 339 -3.99 18.97 -7.03
CA GLN A 339 -2.62 19.40 -7.20
C GLN A 339 -2.52 19.96 -8.62
N ASN A 340 -2.90 21.24 -8.75
CA ASN A 340 -2.80 22.06 -9.96
C ASN A 340 -3.07 21.34 -11.30
N ILE A 341 -4.34 21.10 -11.66
CA ILE A 341 -4.68 20.75 -13.05
C ILE A 341 -5.60 21.83 -13.62
N ARG A 342 -5.05 22.62 -14.55
CA ARG A 342 -5.82 23.45 -15.46
C ARG A 342 -6.49 22.54 -16.50
N LYS A 343 -7.82 22.45 -16.42
CA LYS A 343 -8.79 22.07 -17.48
C LYS A 343 -8.41 20.90 -18.39
N LEU A 344 -9.16 19.80 -18.29
CA LEU A 344 -9.41 18.94 -19.45
C LEU A 344 -10.91 18.70 -19.61
N HIS A 345 -11.40 19.09 -20.79
CA HIS A 345 -12.75 18.80 -21.25
C HIS A 345 -12.81 17.38 -21.82
N GLY A 346 -13.85 16.64 -21.44
CA GLY A 346 -14.42 15.56 -22.25
C GLY A 346 -13.90 14.17 -21.94
N PHE A 347 -14.63 13.43 -21.11
CA PHE A 347 -14.79 11.99 -21.29
C PHE A 347 -16.27 11.58 -21.06
N PRO A 348 -16.81 10.64 -21.85
CA PRO A 348 -18.22 10.29 -21.84
C PRO A 348 -18.53 9.21 -20.80
N ASN A 349 -19.77 9.29 -20.28
CA ASN A 349 -20.38 8.34 -19.36
C ASN A 349 -20.37 6.90 -19.89
N ARG A 350 -19.94 5.95 -19.05
CA ARG A 350 -20.56 4.61 -18.89
C ARG A 350 -19.99 3.93 -17.63
N ILE A 351 -20.82 3.86 -16.60
CA ILE A 351 -20.91 2.71 -15.69
C ILE A 351 -22.23 2.03 -16.03
#